data_AF-A0A6C8GV83-F1
#
_entry.id   AF-A0A6C8GV83-F1
#
_cell.length_a   1.000
_cell.length_b   1.000
_cell.length_c   1.000
_cell.angle_alpha   90.00
_cell.angle_beta   90.00
_cell.angle_gamma   90.00
#
_symmetry.space_group_name_H-M   'P 1'
#
loop_
_entity.id
_entity.type
_entity.pdbx_description
1 polymer ?
#
loop_
_entity_poly.entity_id
_entity_poly.type
_entity_poly.pdbx_seq_one_letter_code
_entity_poly.pdbx_strand_id
1 'polypeptide(L)' 'RPIPVRVGNEEQTLVLGHDVSTITLHFNNPTDANTLVIAPPAPVSTNEGNILGHSPRKLGIGMVEIKVVNVES' A
#
# COMPACT_ATOMS: atom_id res chain seq x y z
N ARG A 1 3.49 -6.66 5.80
CA ARG A 1 4.39 -5.62 6.39
C ARG A 1 3.62 -4.30 6.39
N PRO A 2 3.72 -3.46 7.44
CA PRO A 2 3.10 -2.14 7.46
C PRO A 2 3.56 -1.27 6.28
N ILE A 3 2.64 -0.53 5.68
CA ILE A 3 2.89 0.41 4.58
C ILE A 3 2.48 1.80 5.06
N PRO A 4 3.40 2.75 5.23
CA PRO A 4 3.05 4.12 5.56
C PRO A 4 2.34 4.79 4.38
N VAL A 5 1.23 5.46 4.69
CA VAL A 5 0.45 6.30 3.77
C VAL A 5 0.38 7.69 4.36
N ARG A 6 0.76 8.72 3.60
CA ARG A 6 0.88 10.10 4.10
C ARG A 6 0.14 11.10 3.23
N VAL A 7 -0.44 12.09 3.90
CA VAL A 7 -0.99 13.32 3.29
C VAL A 7 -0.51 14.50 4.13
N GLY A 8 0.36 15.34 3.57
CA GLY A 8 1.03 16.40 4.33
C GLY A 8 1.83 15.82 5.51
N ASN A 9 1.51 16.27 6.72
CA ASN A 9 2.14 15.80 7.96
C ASN A 9 1.39 14.64 8.63
N GLU A 10 0.25 14.22 8.10
CA GLU A 10 -0.50 13.09 8.63
C GLU A 10 -0.01 11.78 8.02
N GLU A 11 0.15 10.74 8.86
CA GLU A 11 0.52 9.39 8.46
C GLU A 11 -0.48 8.39 9.03
N GLN A 12 -0.93 7.45 8.19
CA GLN A 12 -1.65 6.25 8.62
C GLN A 12 -0.96 5.01 8.08
N THR A 13 -1.18 3.89 8.77
CA THR A 13 -0.59 2.61 8.41
C THR A 13 -1.61 1.75 7.65
N LEU A 14 -1.22 1.33 6.45
CA LEU A 14 -1.92 0.32 5.66
C LEU A 14 -1.32 -1.07 5.92
N VAL A 15 -2.16 -2.05 6.22
CA VAL A 15 -1.77 -3.46 6.38
C VAL A 15 -2.56 -4.29 5.38
N LEU A 16 -1.84 -5.01 4.51
CA LEU A 16 -2.43 -5.84 3.46
C LEU A 16 -2.29 -7.33 3.80
N GLY A 17 -3.32 -8.11 3.42
CA GLY A 17 -3.30 -9.57 3.39
C GLY A 17 -2.85 -10.12 2.03
N HIS A 18 -3.06 -11.42 1.81
CA HIS A 18 -2.77 -12.08 0.53
C HIS A 18 -3.86 -11.83 -0.52
N ASP A 19 -5.12 -11.73 -0.10
CA ASP A 19 -6.25 -11.52 -1.00
C ASP A 19 -6.48 -10.05 -1.31
N VAL A 20 -7.08 -9.80 -2.47
CA VAL A 20 -7.57 -8.48 -2.85
C VAL A 20 -8.60 -8.01 -1.82
N SER A 21 -8.37 -6.83 -1.26
CA SER A 21 -9.22 -6.21 -0.27
C SER A 21 -9.24 -4.69 -0.45
N THR A 22 -10.32 -4.06 0.01
CA THR A 22 -10.48 -2.60 0.01
C THR A 22 -10.26 -2.08 1.42
N ILE A 23 -9.38 -1.08 1.56
CA ILE A 23 -9.10 -0.42 2.84
C ILE A 23 -9.30 1.07 2.65
N THR A 24 -10.07 1.68 3.56
CA THR A 24 -10.34 3.11 3.58
C THR A 24 -9.49 3.77 4.66
N LEU A 25 -8.73 4.79 4.28
CA LEU A 25 -7.96 5.64 5.19
C LEU A 25 -8.53 7.05 5.16
N HIS A 26 -8.58 7.72 6.31
CA HIS A 26 -9.20 9.03 6.46
C HIS A 26 -8.17 10.07 6.91
N PHE A 27 -7.92 11.10 6.10
CA PHE A 27 -6.98 12.18 6.41
C PHE A 27 -7.75 13.50 6.54
N ASN A 28 -7.40 14.35 7.52
CA ASN A 28 -8.04 15.67 7.67
C ASN A 28 -7.43 16.72 6.72
N ASN A 29 -6.14 16.56 6.40
CA ASN A 29 -5.39 17.44 5.50
C ASN A 29 -5.52 18.96 5.77
N PRO A 30 -5.25 19.43 7.01
CA PRO A 30 -5.46 20.85 7.37
C PRO A 30 -4.48 21.82 6.68
N THR A 31 -3.42 21.31 6.04
CA THR A 31 -2.40 22.13 5.36
C THR A 31 -2.63 22.20 3.85
N ASP A 32 -3.78 21.76 3.34
CA ASP A 32 -4.10 21.70 1.91
C ASP A 32 -2.99 20.99 1.09
N ALA A 33 -2.43 19.91 1.64
CA ALA A 33 -1.42 19.15 0.93
C ALA A 33 -2.05 18.49 -0.31
N ASN A 34 -1.32 18.54 -1.41
CA ASN A 34 -1.75 18.02 -2.71
C ASN A 34 -1.08 16.69 -3.09
N THR A 35 -0.30 16.11 -2.16
CA THR A 35 0.49 14.90 -2.41
C THR A 35 0.06 13.79 -1.45
N LEU A 36 -0.38 12.67 -2.02
CA LEU A 36 -0.55 11.39 -1.33
C LEU A 36 0.70 10.54 -1.55
N VAL A 37 1.39 10.15 -0.48
CA VAL A 37 2.56 9.27 -0.54
C VAL A 37 2.21 7.90 0.01
N ILE A 38 2.42 6.86 -0.80
CA ILE A 38 2.31 5.46 -0.38
C ILE A 38 3.70 4.83 -0.54
N ALA A 39 4.31 4.37 0.55
CA ALA A 39 5.69 3.87 0.54
C ALA A 39 5.74 2.36 0.84
N PRO A 40 5.47 1.48 -0.15
CA PRO A 40 5.51 0.04 0.08
C PRO A 40 6.94 -0.45 0.38
N PRO A 41 7.10 -1.53 1.15
CA PRO A 41 8.40 -2.16 1.34
C PRO A 41 8.92 -2.76 0.03
N ALA A 42 10.23 -2.93 -0.06
CA ALA A 42 10.85 -3.62 -1.20
C ALA A 42 10.31 -5.06 -1.35
N PRO A 43 10.18 -5.57 -2.59
CA PRO A 43 9.81 -6.95 -2.85
C PRO A 43 10.74 -7.94 -2.12
N VAL A 44 10.16 -9.03 -1.61
CA VAL A 44 10.89 -10.04 -0.84
C VAL A 44 11.07 -11.29 -1.69
N SER A 45 12.28 -11.85 -1.69
CA SER A 45 12.56 -13.14 -2.33
C SER A 45 11.80 -14.26 -1.62
N THR A 46 11.11 -15.10 -2.38
CA THR A 46 10.31 -16.22 -1.88
C THR A 46 10.35 -17.41 -2.85
N ASN A 47 10.12 -18.61 -2.31
CA ASN A 47 9.93 -19.83 -3.10
C ASN A 47 8.46 -20.14 -3.39
N GLU A 48 7.54 -19.29 -2.94
CA GLU A 48 6.12 -19.41 -3.23
C GLU A 48 5.88 -19.38 -4.75
N GLY A 49 5.15 -20.38 -5.26
CA GLY A 49 4.91 -20.55 -6.70
C GLY A 49 6.18 -20.81 -7.54
N ASN A 50 7.31 -21.15 -6.91
CA ASN A 50 8.55 -21.43 -7.63
C ASN A 50 8.58 -22.86 -8.20
N ILE A 51 9.31 -23.04 -9.31
CA ILE A 51 9.53 -24.35 -9.93
C ILE A 51 10.89 -24.87 -9.44
N LEU A 52 10.97 -26.17 -9.13
CA LEU A 52 12.20 -26.80 -8.68
C LEU A 52 13.34 -26.54 -9.68
N GLY A 53 14.51 -26.13 -9.18
CA GLY A 53 15.68 -25.82 -10.00
C GLY A 53 15.78 -24.36 -10.48
N HIS A 54 14.82 -23.50 -10.16
CA HIS A 54 14.87 -22.06 -10.45
C HIS A 54 15.17 -21.21 -9.22
N SER A 55 15.81 -20.05 -9.43
CA SER A 55 16.04 -19.06 -8.37
C SER A 55 14.71 -18.54 -7.80
N PRO A 56 14.66 -18.20 -6.49
CA PRO A 56 13.46 -17.65 -5.84
C PRO A 56 12.90 -16.43 -6.58
N ARG A 57 11.58 -16.32 -6.65
CA ARG A 57 10.88 -15.17 -7.24
C ARG A 57 10.78 -14.03 -6.22
N LYS A 58 10.70 -12.80 -6.70
CA LYS A 58 10.39 -11.65 -5.84
C LYS A 58 8.88 -11.44 -5.80
N LEU A 59 8.26 -11.58 -4.63
CA LEU A 59 6.89 -11.16 -4.42
C LEU A 59 6.86 -9.74 -3.86
N GLY A 60 6.06 -8.91 -4.53
CA GLY A 60 5.82 -7.52 -4.16
C GLY A 60 4.36 -7.28 -3.85
N ILE A 61 3.97 -6.01 -3.86
CA ILE A 61 2.59 -5.58 -3.62
C ILE A 61 2.00 -5.16 -4.95
N GLY A 62 0.82 -5.69 -5.28
CA GLY A 62 0.04 -5.30 -6.44
C GLY A 62 -1.06 -4.32 -6.05
N MET A 63 -1.27 -3.28 -6.85
CA MET A 63 -2.33 -2.31 -6.67
C MET A 63 -3.39 -2.50 -7.75
N VAL A 64 -4.64 -2.70 -7.34
CA VAL A 64 -5.78 -2.90 -8.26
C VAL A 64 -6.47 -1.57 -8.54
N GLU A 65 -6.79 -0.81 -7.48
CA GLU A 65 -7.50 0.47 -7.58
C GLU A 65 -7.03 1.43 -6.46
N ILE A 66 -7.00 2.73 -6.77
CA ILE A 66 -6.96 3.80 -5.77
C ILE A 66 -8.07 4.79 -6.10
N LYS A 67 -8.80 5.21 -5.06
CA LYS A 67 -9.76 6.30 -5.14
C LYS A 67 -9.52 7.31 -4.03
N VAL A 68 -9.44 8.59 -4.40
CA VAL A 68 -9.45 9.72 -3.46
C VAL A 68 -10.82 10.39 -3.56
N VAL A 69 -11.52 10.49 -2.44
CA VAL A 69 -12.85 11.13 -2.37
C VAL A 69 -12.83 12.20 -1.28
N ASN A 70 -13.60 13.27 -1.47
CA ASN A 70 -13.91 14.16 -0.37
C ASN A 70 -14.84 13.43 0.61
N VAL A 71 -14.63 13.65 1.90
CA VAL A 71 -15.64 13.26 2.89
C VAL A 71 -16.81 14.22 2.69
N GLU A 72 -17.96 13.72 2.25
CA GLU A 72 -19.16 14.55 2.13
C GLU A 72 -19.49 15.18 3.50
N SER A 73 -19.83 16.47 3.49
CA SER A 73 -20.27 17.22 4.66
C SER A 73 -21.75 16.99 4.94
#